data_AF-A0A935RXS3-F1
#
_entry.id   AF-A0A935RXS3-F1
#
_cell.length_a   1.000
_cell.length_b   1.000
_cell.length_c   1.000
_cell.angle_alpha   90.00
_cell.angle_beta   90.00
_cell.angle_gamma   90.00
#
_symmetry.space_group_name_H-M   'P 1'
#
loop_
_entity.id
_entity.type
_entity.pdbx_description
1 polymer ?
#
loop_
_entity_poly.entity_id
_entity_poly.type
_entity_poly.pdbx_seq_one_letter_code
_entity_poly.pdbx_strand_id
1 'polypeptide(L)'
;MKHLCMIVLCCSGLYLTAQVKIERQVFGISGSSVKAESFSLDWTLGEVAVTSHNSSFGSLTEGFQQAFIKIESPSISIKNVSDILIMPNPASSFVTVKFLQEPKELIKWELFDITGKSLQQNTFDLSSYHEIDLSNVSDGIYVLKFSGENSIQTHRITKTRF
;
A
#
# COMPACT_ATOMS: atom_id res chain seq x y z
N MET A 1 17.22 -50.18 17.17
CA MET A 1 17.26 -49.39 15.91
C MET A 1 16.00 -48.56 15.68
N LYS A 2 14.78 -49.10 15.89
CA LYS A 2 13.51 -48.39 15.69
C LYS A 2 13.35 -47.12 16.56
N HIS A 3 13.73 -47.21 17.84
CA HIS A 3 13.66 -46.09 18.79
C HIS A 3 14.70 -44.98 18.52
N LEU A 4 15.86 -45.32 17.95
CA LEU A 4 16.89 -44.34 17.57
C LEU A 4 16.39 -43.46 16.41
N CYS A 5 15.77 -44.08 15.39
CA CYS A 5 15.14 -43.35 14.29
C CYS A 5 14.03 -42.39 14.78
N MET A 6 13.25 -42.81 15.77
CA MET A 6 12.17 -42.00 16.35
C MET A 6 12.71 -40.76 17.09
N ILE A 7 13.82 -40.91 17.82
CA ILE A 7 14.46 -39.78 18.52
C ILE A 7 15.05 -38.78 17.51
N VAL A 8 15.71 -39.26 16.45
CA VAL A 8 16.26 -38.40 15.39
C VAL A 8 15.15 -37.63 14.66
N LEU A 9 14.03 -38.29 14.36
CA LEU A 9 12.88 -37.63 13.73
C LEU A 9 12.26 -36.56 14.64
N CYS A 10 12.15 -36.84 15.95
CA CYS A 10 11.62 -35.89 16.93
C CYS A 10 12.55 -34.67 17.12
N CYS A 11 13.87 -34.88 17.17
CA CYS A 11 14.85 -33.79 17.24
C CYS A 11 14.87 -32.93 15.97
N SER A 12 14.62 -33.51 14.78
CA SER A 12 14.55 -32.74 13.52
C SER A 12 13.34 -31.79 13.46
N GLY A 13 12.22 -32.17 14.08
CA GLY A 13 11.01 -31.35 14.16
C GLY A 13 11.16 -30.09 15.01
N LEU A 14 12.07 -30.09 15.98
CA LEU A 14 12.33 -28.95 16.87
C LEU A 14 13.11 -27.81 16.18
N TYR A 15 13.77 -28.06 15.05
CA TYR A 15 14.47 -27.03 14.29
C TYR A 15 13.55 -26.25 13.33
N LEU A 16 12.34 -26.78 13.02
CA LEU A 16 11.40 -26.16 12.08
C LEU A 16 10.61 -24.97 12.68
N THR A 17 10.65 -24.77 14.00
CA THR A 17 9.99 -23.64 14.66
C THR A 17 10.93 -22.46 14.95
N ALA A 18 12.22 -22.58 14.63
CA ALA A 18 13.19 -21.50 14.74
C ALA A 18 13.13 -20.57 13.52
N GLN A 19 11.99 -19.90 13.30
CA GLN A 19 11.95 -18.79 12.35
C GLN A 19 12.77 -17.63 12.91
N VAL A 20 13.80 -17.20 12.19
CA VAL A 20 14.54 -15.98 12.52
C VAL A 20 13.63 -14.79 12.22
N LYS A 21 13.05 -14.21 13.28
CA LYS A 21 12.39 -12.92 13.18
C LYS A 21 13.49 -11.87 13.01
N ILE A 22 13.67 -11.38 11.79
CA ILE A 22 14.63 -10.31 11.48
C ILE A 22 14.04 -9.02 12.04
N GLU A 23 14.39 -8.70 13.28
CA GLU A 23 14.10 -7.41 13.89
C GLU A 23 15.28 -6.47 13.68
N ARG A 24 15.00 -5.18 13.51
CA ARG A 24 16.06 -4.17 13.48
C ARG A 24 16.75 -4.17 14.85
N GLN A 25 18.07 -3.95 14.88
CA GLN A 25 18.83 -3.74 16.13
C GLN A 25 19.57 -2.39 16.08
N VAL A 26 19.86 -1.84 17.25
CA VAL A 26 20.57 -0.56 17.43
C VAL A 26 21.72 -0.73 18.41
N PHE A 27 22.84 -0.08 18.12
CA PHE A 27 23.95 0.07 19.04
C PHE A 27 23.94 1.48 19.63
N GLY A 28 23.80 1.56 20.94
CA GLY A 28 23.79 2.81 21.69
C GLY A 28 24.19 2.57 23.14
N ILE A 29 24.37 3.66 23.87
CA ILE A 29 24.74 3.64 25.29
C ILE A 29 23.54 3.19 26.14
N SER A 30 22.32 3.52 25.73
CA SER A 30 21.08 3.13 26.41
C SER A 30 19.87 3.16 25.47
N GLY A 31 18.76 2.56 25.89
CA GLY A 31 17.47 2.63 25.21
C GLY A 31 16.41 1.82 25.96
N SER A 32 15.14 2.20 25.83
CA SER A 32 14.01 1.50 26.47
C SER A 32 12.68 1.76 25.76
N SER A 33 11.72 0.87 26.01
CA SER A 33 10.30 1.01 25.64
C SER A 33 9.47 1.26 26.89
N VAL A 34 8.64 2.30 26.89
CA VAL A 34 7.70 2.62 27.98
C VAL A 34 6.30 2.66 27.40
N LYS A 35 5.39 1.84 27.95
CA LYS A 35 3.98 1.79 27.54
C LYS A 35 3.11 2.37 28.66
N ALA A 36 2.28 3.34 28.31
CA ALA A 36 1.15 3.83 29.10
C ALA A 36 -0.16 3.40 28.44
N GLU A 37 -1.31 3.62 29.10
CA GLU A 37 -2.63 3.22 28.57
C GLU A 37 -2.93 3.82 27.18
N SER A 38 -2.51 5.06 26.93
CA SER A 38 -2.83 5.80 25.70
C SER A 38 -1.65 6.06 24.78
N PHE A 39 -0.41 5.80 25.22
CA PHE A 39 0.78 6.06 24.41
C PHE A 39 1.89 5.05 24.67
N SER A 40 2.73 4.85 23.67
CA SER A 40 3.98 4.06 23.76
C SER A 40 5.13 4.97 23.35
N LEU A 41 6.22 4.95 24.11
CA LEU A 41 7.44 5.70 23.84
C LEU A 41 8.61 4.73 23.77
N ASP A 42 9.25 4.69 22.61
CA ASP A 42 10.52 3.99 22.41
C ASP A 42 11.63 5.03 22.22
N TRP A 43 12.72 4.90 22.97
CA TRP A 43 13.84 5.83 22.92
C TRP A 43 15.17 5.11 22.98
N THR A 44 16.18 5.75 22.39
CA THR A 44 17.55 5.28 22.26
C THR A 44 18.50 6.46 22.51
N LEU A 45 19.66 6.20 23.11
CA LEU A 45 20.64 7.22 23.49
C LEU A 45 22.04 6.79 23.06
N GLY A 46 22.78 7.72 22.45
CA GLY A 46 24.17 7.50 22.04
C GLY A 46 24.31 6.64 20.79
N GLU A 47 23.34 6.72 19.86
CA GLU A 47 23.49 6.11 18.54
C GLU A 47 24.67 6.72 17.78
N VAL A 48 25.48 5.88 17.12
CA VAL A 48 26.69 6.30 16.41
C VAL A 48 26.38 6.85 15.01
N ALA A 49 25.23 6.49 14.44
CA ALA A 49 24.83 6.87 13.08
C ALA A 49 23.38 7.40 13.08
N VAL A 50 23.23 8.72 13.08
CA VAL A 50 21.93 9.44 13.10
C VAL A 50 21.85 10.55 12.03
N THR A 51 22.79 10.56 11.08
CA THR A 51 22.92 11.66 10.13
C THR A 51 21.91 11.52 8.99
N SER A 52 21.42 12.65 8.49
CA SER A 52 20.62 12.71 7.27
C SER A 52 21.43 13.31 6.13
N HIS A 53 21.54 12.57 5.04
CA HIS A 53 22.24 12.97 3.83
C HIS A 53 21.22 13.35 2.76
N ASN A 54 21.27 14.59 2.29
CA ASN A 54 20.38 15.10 1.26
C ASN A 54 21.15 15.30 -0.04
N SER A 55 20.59 14.84 -1.16
CA SER A 55 21.10 15.06 -2.50
C SER A 55 19.98 15.50 -3.44
N SER A 56 20.32 15.98 -4.63
CA SER A 56 19.33 16.27 -5.69
C SER A 56 18.52 15.04 -6.12
N PHE A 57 19.02 13.83 -5.83
CA PHE A 57 18.38 12.56 -6.20
C PHE A 57 17.54 11.94 -5.07
N GLY A 58 17.54 12.52 -3.86
CA GLY A 58 16.78 12.02 -2.73
C GLY A 58 17.49 12.22 -1.38
N SER A 59 16.83 11.78 -0.32
CA SER A 59 17.31 11.83 1.07
C SER A 59 17.58 10.43 1.61
N LEU A 60 18.71 10.25 2.26
CA LEU A 60 19.09 9.05 3.00
C LEU A 60 19.21 9.40 4.48
N THR A 61 18.41 8.79 5.34
CA THR A 61 18.46 8.98 6.79
C THR A 61 19.08 7.77 7.46
N GLU A 62 20.08 7.99 8.31
CA GLU A 62 20.58 6.99 9.26
C GLU A 62 19.70 7.00 10.53
N GLY A 63 20.01 6.17 11.52
CA GLY A 63 19.28 6.08 12.78
C GLY A 63 18.26 4.95 12.84
N PHE A 64 18.02 4.47 14.06
CA PHE A 64 17.13 3.33 14.31
C PHE A 64 15.65 3.72 14.31
N GLN A 65 15.31 4.76 15.08
CA GLN A 65 13.95 5.26 15.26
C GLN A 65 13.53 6.11 14.06
N GLN A 66 13.05 5.46 13.00
CA GLN A 66 12.55 6.11 11.81
C GLN A 66 11.03 5.90 11.70
N ALA A 67 10.29 7.00 11.59
CA ALA A 67 8.85 6.94 11.39
C ALA A 67 8.54 6.27 10.05
N PHE A 68 7.94 5.09 10.09
CA PHE A 68 7.34 4.51 8.90
C PHE A 68 5.99 5.19 8.68
N ILE A 69 5.98 6.25 7.86
CA ILE A 69 4.73 6.87 7.43
C ILE A 69 4.12 5.93 6.39
N LYS A 70 3.19 5.08 6.84
CA LYS A 70 2.31 4.38 5.92
C LYS A 70 1.39 5.44 5.31
N ILE A 71 1.68 5.84 4.07
CA ILE A 71 0.77 6.67 3.28
C ILE A 71 -0.41 5.76 2.93
N GLU A 72 -1.36 5.67 3.85
CA GLU A 72 -2.68 5.17 3.51
C GLU A 72 -3.29 6.21 2.57
N SER A 73 -3.70 5.77 1.38
CA SER A 73 -4.56 6.58 0.53
C SER A 73 -5.73 7.09 1.38
N PRO A 74 -6.10 8.38 1.32
CA PRO A 74 -7.23 8.88 2.06
C PRO A 74 -8.47 8.09 1.62
N SER A 75 -8.82 7.06 2.40
CA SER A 75 -10.07 6.35 2.25
C SER A 75 -11.11 7.24 2.89
N ILE A 76 -11.57 8.22 2.12
CA ILE A 76 -12.88 8.80 2.33
C ILE A 76 -13.86 7.65 2.07
N SER A 77 -14.11 6.84 3.11
CA SER A 77 -15.12 5.80 3.11
C SER A 77 -16.49 6.45 3.23
N ILE A 78 -16.87 7.19 2.20
CA ILE A 78 -18.29 7.51 2.03
C ILE A 78 -18.96 6.20 1.66
N LYS A 79 -19.74 5.67 2.61
CA LYS A 79 -20.42 4.36 2.65
C LYS A 79 -21.27 3.97 1.43
N ASN A 80 -21.29 4.74 0.34
CA ASN A 80 -22.17 4.52 -0.80
C ASN A 80 -21.46 4.38 -2.15
N VAL A 81 -20.17 4.04 -2.20
CA VAL A 81 -19.62 3.40 -3.40
C VAL A 81 -19.22 1.99 -3.00
N SER A 82 -19.89 1.01 -3.61
CA SER A 82 -19.52 -0.40 -3.57
C SER A 82 -18.01 -0.55 -3.71
N ASP A 83 -17.34 -1.20 -2.76
CA ASP A 83 -15.88 -1.32 -2.76
C ASP A 83 -15.34 -1.61 -4.17
N ILE A 84 -14.56 -0.67 -4.72
CA ILE A 84 -14.04 -0.73 -6.09
C ILE A 84 -12.64 -1.36 -6.08
N LEU A 85 -12.45 -2.38 -6.91
CA LEU A 85 -11.13 -2.92 -7.24
C LEU A 85 -10.72 -2.46 -8.63
N ILE A 86 -9.50 -1.93 -8.73
CA ILE A 86 -8.92 -1.46 -10.01
C ILE A 86 -7.66 -2.27 -10.29
N MET A 87 -7.61 -2.91 -11.46
CA MET A 87 -6.50 -3.75 -11.87
C MET A 87 -6.33 -3.77 -13.39
N PRO A 88 -5.12 -3.97 -13.93
CA PRO A 88 -3.85 -3.96 -13.20
C PRO A 88 -3.41 -2.53 -12.84
N ASN A 89 -2.58 -2.39 -11.81
CA ASN A 89 -1.88 -1.15 -11.49
C ASN A 89 -0.45 -1.50 -11.06
N PRO A 90 0.59 -1.22 -11.87
CA PRO A 90 0.59 -0.40 -13.09
C PRO A 90 -0.17 -1.01 -14.28
N ALA A 91 -0.73 -0.15 -15.14
CA ALA A 91 -1.53 -0.50 -16.32
C ALA A 91 -0.80 -0.19 -17.63
N SER A 92 -1.05 -0.99 -18.67
CA SER A 92 -0.40 -0.85 -19.98
C SER A 92 -1.27 -0.21 -21.04
N SER A 93 -2.45 -0.78 -21.30
CA SER A 93 -3.38 -0.29 -22.34
C SER A 93 -4.76 -0.02 -21.76
N PHE A 94 -5.18 -0.76 -20.74
CA PHE A 94 -6.48 -0.61 -20.11
C PHE A 94 -6.39 -0.86 -18.61
N VAL A 95 -7.36 -0.35 -17.86
CA VAL A 95 -7.64 -0.75 -16.48
C VAL A 95 -9.05 -1.32 -16.39
N THR A 96 -9.16 -2.44 -15.69
CA THR A 96 -10.43 -3.04 -15.32
C THR A 96 -10.87 -2.48 -13.97
N VAL A 97 -12.12 -2.03 -13.93
CA VAL A 97 -12.82 -1.60 -12.73
C VAL A 97 -13.84 -2.68 -12.38
N LYS A 98 -13.68 -3.27 -11.19
CA LYS A 98 -14.59 -4.27 -10.64
C LYS A 98 -15.28 -3.73 -9.41
N PHE A 99 -16.62 -3.74 -9.43
CA PHE A 99 -17.42 -3.47 -8.25
C PHE A 99 -17.57 -4.76 -7.42
N LEU A 100 -17.24 -4.72 -6.12
CA LEU A 100 -17.41 -5.88 -5.23
C LEU A 100 -18.88 -6.14 -4.87
N GLN A 101 -19.73 -5.13 -5.00
CA GLN A 101 -21.18 -5.24 -4.91
C GLN A 101 -21.80 -4.54 -6.12
N GLU A 102 -22.83 -5.15 -6.71
CA GLU A 102 -23.51 -4.56 -7.87
C GLU A 102 -23.93 -3.11 -7.57
N PRO A 103 -23.56 -2.17 -8.44
CA PRO A 103 -23.91 -0.77 -8.24
C PRO A 103 -25.43 -0.61 -8.34
N LYS A 104 -26.03 0.06 -7.36
CA LYS A 104 -27.47 0.35 -7.33
C LYS A 104 -27.86 1.60 -8.11
N GLU A 105 -26.85 2.34 -8.59
CA GLU A 105 -26.98 3.61 -9.28
C GLU A 105 -25.90 3.73 -10.37
N LEU A 106 -26.11 4.66 -11.30
CA LEU A 106 -25.12 4.96 -12.34
C LEU A 106 -23.93 5.72 -11.72
N ILE A 107 -22.73 5.20 -11.92
CA ILE A 107 -21.49 5.78 -11.39
C ILE A 107 -20.78 6.55 -12.50
N LYS A 108 -20.54 7.84 -12.28
CA LYS A 108 -19.70 8.66 -13.16
C LYS A 108 -18.24 8.43 -12.81
N TRP A 109 -17.39 8.34 -13.82
CA TRP A 109 -15.94 8.28 -13.63
C TRP A 109 -15.23 9.35 -14.45
N GLU A 110 -14.13 9.85 -13.90
CA GLU A 110 -13.27 10.86 -14.52
C GLU A 110 -11.80 10.50 -14.26
N LEU A 111 -10.97 10.60 -15.30
CA LEU A 111 -9.53 10.40 -15.25
C LEU A 111 -8.80 11.75 -15.29
N PHE A 112 -7.97 11.99 -14.29
CA PHE A 112 -7.16 13.21 -14.16
C PHE A 112 -5.67 12.90 -14.28
N ASP A 113 -4.92 13.80 -14.92
CA ASP A 113 -3.46 13.80 -14.81
C ASP A 113 -2.99 14.37 -13.45
N ILE A 114 -1.67 14.31 -13.19
CA ILE A 114 -1.07 14.83 -11.95
C ILE A 114 -1.27 16.35 -11.74
N THR A 115 -1.60 17.09 -12.79
CA THR A 115 -1.86 18.53 -12.71
C THR A 115 -3.33 18.85 -12.40
N GLY A 116 -4.19 17.81 -12.36
CA GLY A 116 -5.62 17.94 -12.11
C GLY A 116 -6.43 18.20 -13.38
N LYS A 117 -5.84 18.04 -14.58
CA LYS A 117 -6.57 18.18 -15.85
C LYS A 117 -7.37 16.91 -16.13
N SER A 118 -8.67 17.05 -16.40
CA SER A 118 -9.53 15.94 -16.83
C SER A 118 -9.17 15.52 -18.26
N LEU A 119 -8.86 14.24 -18.44
CA LEU A 119 -8.46 13.65 -19.73
C LEU A 119 -9.59 12.85 -20.38
N GLN A 120 -10.33 12.10 -19.57
CA GLN A 120 -11.44 11.25 -20.01
C GLN A 120 -12.50 11.21 -18.93
N GLN A 121 -13.76 11.08 -19.35
CA GLN A 121 -14.88 10.93 -18.44
C GLN A 121 -16.01 10.14 -19.11
N ASN A 122 -16.70 9.29 -18.36
CA ASN A 122 -17.90 8.63 -18.82
C ASN A 122 -18.75 8.16 -17.63
N THR A 123 -19.88 7.52 -17.90
CA THR A 123 -20.73 6.89 -16.89
C THR A 123 -20.73 5.39 -17.11
N PHE A 124 -20.56 4.62 -16.05
CA PHE A 124 -20.73 3.17 -16.08
C PHE A 124 -22.20 2.78 -16.07
N ASP A 125 -22.53 1.71 -16.81
CA ASP A 125 -23.80 1.02 -16.64
C ASP A 125 -23.83 0.24 -15.30
N LEU A 126 -24.95 -0.45 -15.02
CA LEU A 126 -25.15 -1.16 -13.75
C LEU A 126 -24.43 -2.51 -13.68
N SER A 127 -23.48 -2.79 -14.58
CA SER A 127 -22.69 -4.02 -14.52
C SER A 127 -21.60 -3.96 -13.45
N SER A 128 -21.09 -5.12 -13.06
CA SER A 128 -20.02 -5.20 -12.05
C SER A 128 -18.60 -5.03 -12.63
N TYR A 129 -18.45 -5.03 -13.95
CA TYR A 129 -17.15 -5.07 -14.63
C TYR A 129 -17.11 -4.07 -15.77
N HIS A 130 -16.13 -3.19 -15.74
CA HIS A 130 -15.89 -2.22 -16.80
C HIS A 130 -14.41 -2.13 -17.14
N GLU A 131 -14.16 -1.64 -18.35
CA GLU A 131 -12.81 -1.38 -18.83
C GLU A 131 -12.69 0.10 -19.21
N ILE A 132 -11.58 0.71 -18.79
CA ILE A 132 -11.20 2.06 -19.20
C ILE A 132 -9.96 1.94 -20.08
N ASP A 133 -10.09 2.38 -21.33
CA ASP A 133 -8.99 2.41 -22.29
C ASP A 133 -8.05 3.59 -22.04
N LEU A 134 -6.79 3.27 -21.76
CA LEU A 134 -5.68 4.18 -21.51
C LEU A 134 -4.66 4.21 -22.67
N SER A 135 -4.97 3.59 -23.81
CA SER A 135 -4.04 3.49 -24.95
C SER A 135 -3.60 4.86 -25.49
N ASN A 136 -4.48 5.85 -25.40
CA ASN A 136 -4.24 7.23 -25.86
C ASN A 136 -3.67 8.15 -24.76
N VAL A 137 -3.35 7.60 -23.59
CA VAL A 137 -2.82 8.34 -22.44
C VAL A 137 -1.31 8.09 -22.33
N SER A 138 -0.54 9.14 -22.05
CA SER A 138 0.92 9.05 -21.86
C SER A 138 1.30 8.27 -20.61
N ASP A 139 2.53 7.78 -20.54
CA ASP A 139 3.02 7.14 -19.32
C ASP A 139 3.16 8.15 -18.18
N GLY A 140 2.76 7.74 -16.97
CA GLY A 140 2.69 8.66 -15.83
C GLY A 140 1.74 8.19 -14.72
N ILE A 141 1.51 9.09 -13.77
CA ILE A 141 0.59 8.89 -12.64
C ILE A 141 -0.73 9.60 -12.95
N TYR A 142 -1.84 8.94 -12.65
CA TYR A 142 -3.18 9.48 -12.88
C TYR A 142 -4.07 9.23 -11.66
N VAL A 143 -5.16 10.00 -11.57
CA VAL A 143 -6.19 9.83 -10.55
C VAL A 143 -7.50 9.49 -11.24
N LEU A 144 -8.08 8.34 -10.91
CA LEU A 144 -9.45 7.98 -11.26
C LEU A 144 -10.38 8.41 -10.13
N LYS A 145 -11.36 9.24 -10.46
CA LYS A 145 -12.43 9.67 -9.56
C LYS A 145 -13.72 8.98 -9.97
N PHE A 146 -14.41 8.38 -9.02
CA PHE A 146 -15.75 7.82 -9.17
C PHE A 146 -16.72 8.66 -8.35
N SER A 147 -17.88 8.98 -8.92
CA SER A 147 -18.90 9.81 -8.29
C SER A 147 -20.27 9.15 -8.45
N GLY A 148 -20.82 8.72 -7.33
CA GLY A 148 -22.22 8.32 -7.16
C GLY A 148 -23.10 9.50 -6.71
N GLU A 149 -24.33 9.22 -6.28
CA GLU A 149 -25.30 10.23 -5.86
C GLU A 149 -24.83 10.97 -4.61
N ASN A 150 -24.29 10.23 -3.64
CA ASN A 150 -23.87 10.76 -2.34
C ASN A 150 -22.45 10.36 -1.96
N SER A 151 -21.64 9.91 -2.92
CA SER A 151 -20.36 9.29 -2.65
C SER A 151 -19.32 9.58 -3.72
N ILE A 152 -18.10 9.85 -3.27
CA ILE A 152 -16.96 10.11 -4.15
C ILE A 152 -15.81 9.23 -3.68
N GLN A 153 -15.22 8.47 -4.59
CA GLN A 153 -14.01 7.68 -4.35
C GLN A 153 -12.93 8.05 -5.36
N THR A 154 -11.67 8.04 -4.93
CA THR A 154 -10.53 8.36 -5.78
C THR A 154 -9.44 7.32 -5.66
N HIS A 155 -8.89 6.89 -6.78
CA HIS A 155 -7.81 5.90 -6.85
C HIS A 155 -6.66 6.42 -7.69
N ARG A 156 -5.43 6.28 -7.17
CA ARG A 156 -4.21 6.55 -7.94
C ARG A 156 -3.86 5.34 -8.79
N ILE A 157 -3.69 5.56 -10.10
CA ILE A 157 -3.20 4.55 -11.04
C ILE A 157 -1.90 5.00 -11.69
N THR A 158 -1.08 4.04 -12.10
CA THR A 158 0.18 4.27 -12.81
C THR A 158 0.08 3.65 -14.19
N LYS A 159 0.35 4.43 -15.24
CA LYS A 159 0.37 3.99 -16.63
C LYS A 159 1.81 3.85 -17.10
N THR A 160 2.15 2.71 -17.68
CA THR A 160 3.49 2.41 -18.21
C THR A 160 3.37 1.69 -19.56
N ARG A 161 4.16 2.04 -20.57
CA ARG A 161 4.36 1.19 -21.75
C ARG A 161 5.31 0.05 -21.37
N PHE A 162 4.87 -1.19 -21.60
CA PHE A 162 5.74 -2.36 -21.56
C PHE A 162 6.20 -2.70 -22.98
#